data_AF-A0A495KN83-F1
#
_entry.id   AF-A0A495KN83-F1
#
_cell.length_a   1.000
_cell.length_b   1.000
_cell.length_c   1.000
_cell.angle_alpha   90.00
_cell.angle_beta   90.00
_cell.angle_gamma   90.00
#
_symmetry.space_group_name_H-M   'P 1'
#
loop_
_entity.id
_entity.type
_entity.pdbx_description
1 polymer ?
#
loop_
_entity_poly.entity_id
_entity_poly.type
_entity_poly.pdbx_seq_one_letter_code
_entity_poly.pdbx_strand_id
1 'polypeptide(L)'
;MHIDKNQYQKYFEEKINLNFDKLNPYFDVDSDLFSGLNRLMNENYRCLMVEAYVASITISNHIIERLLKLALIYENSLGETEEIAIKAYNKFQGMAMKNTITNCWNRKLISNEEKNHLEKIINDVVRNGFSHASFENILGKTPTKIPMKMGDFKTQEIKDVEIDRRVMLTIAEVQLENFAKENAFEYYKYIFELIQRLENKIKPKEDKNGL
;
A
#
# COMPACT_ATOMS: atom_id res chain seq x y z
N MET A 1 -27.86 15.75 -3.21
CA MET A 1 -27.89 15.00 -4.48
C MET A 1 -28.29 13.57 -4.15
N HIS A 2 -29.48 13.12 -4.57
CA HIS A 2 -29.89 11.73 -4.41
C HIS A 2 -29.44 10.94 -5.63
N ILE A 3 -28.54 9.99 -5.43
CA ILE A 3 -28.19 8.99 -6.44
C ILE A 3 -29.28 7.91 -6.43
N ASP A 4 -29.83 7.59 -7.60
CA ASP A 4 -30.73 6.46 -7.77
C ASP A 4 -29.96 5.14 -7.74
N LYS A 5 -30.59 4.06 -7.27
CA LYS A 5 -29.95 2.73 -7.19
C LYS A 5 -29.41 2.26 -8.53
N ASN A 6 -30.14 2.48 -9.63
CA ASN A 6 -29.70 2.02 -10.96
C ASN A 6 -28.48 2.81 -11.44
N GLN A 7 -28.42 4.12 -11.13
CA GLN A 7 -27.25 4.95 -11.42
C GLN A 7 -26.03 4.47 -10.64
N TYR A 8 -26.22 4.09 -9.37
CA TYR A 8 -25.13 3.55 -8.55
C TYR A 8 -24.63 2.18 -9.02
N GLN A 9 -25.53 1.30 -9.45
CA GLN A 9 -25.17 0.01 -10.03
C GLN A 9 -24.36 0.18 -11.32
N LYS A 10 -24.86 1.03 -12.23
CA LYS A 10 -24.17 1.32 -13.49
C LYS A 10 -22.77 1.90 -13.27
N TYR A 11 -22.61 2.78 -12.27
CA TYR A 11 -21.29 3.29 -11.88
C TYR A 11 -20.33 2.15 -11.54
N PHE A 12 -20.72 1.18 -10.71
CA PHE A 12 -19.85 0.06 -10.38
C PHE A 12 -19.57 -0.86 -11.56
N GLU A 13 -20.57 -1.16 -12.38
CA GLU A 13 -20.39 -1.97 -13.59
C GLU A 13 -19.35 -1.35 -14.52
N GLU A 14 -19.43 -0.03 -14.74
CA GLU A 14 -18.45 0.72 -15.54
C GLU A 14 -17.04 0.62 -14.96
N LYS A 15 -16.87 0.79 -13.64
CA LYS A 15 -15.55 0.68 -12.99
C LYS A 15 -14.99 -0.75 -13.02
N ILE A 16 -15.84 -1.74 -12.75
CA ILE A 16 -15.44 -3.15 -12.80
C ILE A 16 -14.96 -3.50 -14.21
N ASN A 17 -15.75 -3.19 -15.23
CA ASN A 17 -15.40 -3.49 -16.62
C ASN A 17 -14.10 -2.80 -17.06
N LEU A 18 -13.88 -1.55 -16.62
CA LEU A 18 -12.65 -0.82 -16.92
C LEU A 18 -11.40 -1.46 -16.29
N ASN A 19 -11.52 -1.97 -15.06
CA ASN A 19 -10.38 -2.39 -14.25
C ASN A 19 -10.15 -3.90 -14.25
N PHE A 20 -11.11 -4.71 -14.71
CA PHE A 20 -11.10 -6.16 -14.59
C PHE A 20 -9.84 -6.79 -15.17
N ASP A 21 -9.55 -6.58 -16.46
CA ASP A 21 -8.42 -7.23 -17.14
C ASP A 21 -7.07 -6.89 -16.50
N LYS A 22 -6.92 -5.67 -16.00
CA LYS A 22 -5.72 -5.20 -15.31
C LYS A 22 -5.53 -5.87 -13.94
N LEU A 23 -6.62 -6.02 -13.19
CA LEU A 23 -6.57 -6.51 -11.80
C LEU A 23 -6.67 -8.03 -11.69
N ASN A 24 -7.39 -8.69 -12.61
CA ASN A 24 -7.67 -10.12 -12.57
C ASN A 24 -6.45 -11.02 -12.31
N PRO A 25 -5.25 -10.75 -12.87
CA PRO A 25 -4.06 -11.56 -12.57
C PRO A 25 -3.62 -11.55 -11.10
N TYR A 26 -4.12 -10.62 -10.29
CA TYR A 26 -3.74 -10.40 -8.89
C TYR A 26 -4.92 -10.61 -7.94
N PHE A 27 -5.98 -11.32 -8.38
CA PHE A 27 -7.17 -11.54 -7.56
C PHE A 27 -6.90 -12.43 -6.35
N ASP A 28 -6.26 -13.57 -6.56
CA ASP A 28 -6.03 -14.56 -5.52
C ASP A 28 -4.55 -14.66 -5.15
N VAL A 29 -4.27 -14.47 -3.86
CA VAL A 29 -2.96 -14.68 -3.29
C VAL A 29 -2.93 -16.12 -2.80
N ASP A 30 -2.47 -17.00 -3.66
CA ASP A 30 -2.25 -18.40 -3.32
C ASP A 30 -1.05 -18.50 -2.36
N SER A 31 -1.35 -18.45 -1.06
CA SER A 31 -0.39 -18.45 0.03
C SER A 31 -0.91 -19.28 1.19
N ASP A 32 -0.21 -20.37 1.50
CA ASP A 32 -0.52 -21.21 2.66
C ASP A 32 -0.07 -20.52 3.94
N LEU A 33 1.16 -19.99 3.92
CA LEU A 33 1.81 -19.42 5.09
C LEU A 33 1.17 -18.09 5.50
N PHE A 34 0.77 -17.28 4.53
CA PHE A 34 0.17 -15.97 4.77
C PHE A 34 -1.32 -15.92 4.41
N SER A 35 -2.00 -17.07 4.40
CA SER A 35 -3.45 -17.17 4.15
C SER A 35 -4.31 -16.20 4.98
N GLY A 36 -3.87 -15.85 6.18
CA GLY A 36 -4.51 -14.83 7.03
C GLY A 36 -4.54 -13.41 6.43
N LEU A 37 -3.71 -13.12 5.41
CA LEU A 37 -3.70 -11.86 4.66
C LEU A 37 -4.66 -11.86 3.47
N ASN A 38 -5.17 -13.02 3.03
CA ASN A 38 -5.99 -13.13 1.82
C ASN A 38 -7.26 -12.29 1.91
N ARG A 39 -7.84 -12.17 3.11
CA ARG A 39 -8.99 -11.29 3.33
C ARG A 39 -8.65 -9.82 3.06
N LEU A 40 -7.54 -9.34 3.60
CA LEU A 40 -7.11 -7.94 3.40
C LEU A 40 -6.71 -7.68 1.95
N MET A 41 -6.04 -8.63 1.30
CA MET A 41 -5.70 -8.55 -0.12
C MET A 41 -6.97 -8.46 -0.98
N ASN A 42 -7.98 -9.29 -0.70
CA ASN A 42 -9.28 -9.24 -1.37
C ASN A 42 -10.05 -7.93 -1.12
N GLU A 43 -10.01 -7.40 0.11
CA GLU A 43 -10.60 -6.09 0.42
C GLU A 43 -9.90 -4.98 -0.38
N ASN A 44 -8.57 -5.02 -0.48
CA ASN A 44 -7.78 -4.07 -1.27
C ASN A 44 -8.04 -4.18 -2.78
N TYR A 45 -8.11 -5.40 -3.31
CA TYR A 45 -8.48 -5.69 -4.70
C TYR A 45 -9.82 -5.03 -5.05
N ARG A 46 -10.83 -5.16 -4.18
CA ARG A 46 -12.14 -4.53 -4.38
C ARG A 46 -12.06 -3.01 -4.35
N CYS A 47 -11.25 -2.43 -3.47
CA CYS A 47 -11.00 -0.98 -3.49
C CYS A 47 -10.43 -0.53 -4.84
N LEU A 48 -9.45 -1.24 -5.38
CA LEU A 48 -8.87 -0.93 -6.70
C LEU A 48 -9.89 -1.10 -7.83
N MET A 49 -10.71 -2.16 -7.79
CA MET A 49 -11.74 -2.43 -8.79
C MET A 49 -12.72 -1.27 -8.95
N VAL A 50 -13.04 -0.59 -7.85
CA VAL A 50 -14.02 0.50 -7.80
C VAL A 50 -13.37 1.89 -7.68
N GLU A 51 -12.06 1.98 -7.92
CA GLU A 51 -11.26 3.22 -7.88
C GLU A 51 -11.21 3.93 -6.51
N ALA A 52 -11.40 3.19 -5.42
CA ALA A 52 -11.23 3.69 -4.05
C ALA A 52 -9.73 3.73 -3.65
N TYR A 53 -8.95 4.55 -4.35
CA TYR A 53 -7.49 4.53 -4.31
C TYR A 53 -6.89 4.87 -2.93
N VAL A 54 -7.42 5.87 -2.23
CA VAL A 54 -6.93 6.23 -0.88
C VAL A 54 -7.16 5.06 0.10
N ALA A 55 -8.33 4.43 0.04
CA ALA A 55 -8.64 3.25 0.86
C ALA A 55 -7.70 2.09 0.52
N SER A 56 -7.41 1.89 -0.77
CA SER A 56 -6.42 0.88 -1.22
C SER A 56 -5.03 1.14 -0.61
N ILE A 57 -4.53 2.38 -0.65
CA ILE A 57 -3.24 2.74 0.00
C ILE A 57 -3.28 2.44 1.51
N THR A 58 -4.36 2.80 2.20
CA THR A 58 -4.49 2.54 3.64
C THR A 58 -4.45 1.04 3.95
N ILE A 59 -5.18 0.22 3.18
CA ILE A 59 -5.18 -1.23 3.36
C ILE A 59 -3.79 -1.81 3.02
N SER A 60 -3.14 -1.33 1.95
CA SER A 60 -1.77 -1.71 1.57
C SER A 60 -0.77 -1.45 2.70
N ASN A 61 -0.85 -0.29 3.36
CA ASN A 61 -0.01 0.05 4.52
C ASN A 61 -0.20 -0.96 5.67
N HIS A 62 -1.44 -1.38 5.93
CA HIS A 62 -1.74 -2.37 6.96
C HIS A 62 -1.20 -3.76 6.60
N ILE A 63 -1.41 -4.19 5.34
CA ILE A 63 -0.95 -5.50 4.86
C ILE A 63 0.57 -5.59 4.93
N ILE A 64 1.31 -4.59 4.43
CA ILE A 64 2.78 -4.67 4.40
C ILE A 64 3.38 -4.76 5.80
N GLU A 65 2.83 -4.01 6.76
CA GLU A 65 3.34 -4.03 8.13
C GLU A 65 3.07 -5.39 8.78
N ARG A 66 1.87 -5.96 8.56
CA ARG A 66 1.53 -7.29 9.06
C ARG A 66 2.36 -8.38 8.39
N LEU A 67 2.55 -8.32 7.07
CA LEU A 67 3.32 -9.28 6.29
C LEU A 67 4.75 -9.40 6.78
N LEU A 68 5.48 -8.28 6.91
CA LEU A 68 6.87 -8.31 7.35
C LEU A 68 7.02 -8.85 8.79
N LYS A 69 6.06 -8.52 9.67
CA LYS A 69 6.01 -9.08 11.03
C LYS A 69 5.78 -10.60 11.00
N LEU A 70 4.81 -11.06 10.22
CA LEU A 70 4.52 -12.49 10.07
C LEU A 70 5.71 -13.24 9.48
N ALA A 71 6.40 -12.66 8.49
CA ALA A 71 7.59 -13.26 7.90
C ALA A 71 8.70 -13.51 8.93
N LEU A 72 8.95 -12.55 9.82
CA LEU A 72 9.90 -12.72 10.92
C LEU A 72 9.43 -13.76 11.95
N ILE A 73 8.13 -13.79 12.26
CA ILE A 73 7.58 -14.77 13.20
C ILE A 73 7.76 -16.17 12.64
N TYR A 74 7.28 -16.42 11.42
CA TYR A 74 7.36 -17.74 10.79
C TYR A 74 8.79 -18.20 10.54
N GLU A 75 9.70 -17.32 10.11
CA GLU A 75 11.12 -17.69 9.96
C GLU A 75 11.77 -18.12 11.29
N ASN A 76 11.25 -17.71 12.44
CA ASN A 76 11.78 -18.10 13.76
C ASN A 76 10.95 -19.21 14.45
N SER A 77 9.82 -19.63 13.89
CA SER A 77 8.89 -20.54 14.58
C SER A 77 8.40 -21.73 13.78
N LEU A 78 8.63 -21.76 12.46
CA LEU A 78 8.12 -22.82 11.62
C LEU A 78 8.87 -24.13 11.91
N GLY A 79 8.13 -25.18 12.28
CA GLY A 79 8.71 -26.47 12.68
C GLY A 79 9.28 -26.51 14.10
N GLU A 80 9.14 -25.43 14.87
CA GLU A 80 9.68 -25.30 16.23
C GLU A 80 8.62 -25.62 17.31
N THR A 81 9.06 -25.67 18.57
CA THR A 81 8.16 -25.87 19.71
C THR A 81 7.24 -24.66 19.94
N GLU A 82 6.12 -24.88 20.63
CA GLU A 82 5.18 -23.81 21.00
C GLU A 82 5.86 -22.68 21.79
N GLU A 83 6.79 -23.01 22.68
CA GLU A 83 7.54 -22.03 23.47
C GLU A 83 8.37 -21.09 22.56
N ILE A 84 9.03 -21.65 21.54
CA ILE A 84 9.80 -20.86 20.56
C ILE A 84 8.86 -20.01 19.71
N ALA A 85 7.73 -20.57 19.27
CA ALA A 85 6.73 -19.84 18.50
C ALA A 85 6.16 -18.63 19.27
N ILE A 86 5.84 -18.81 20.56
CA ILE A 86 5.36 -17.72 21.43
C ILE A 86 6.46 -16.66 21.62
N LYS A 87 7.72 -17.07 21.83
CA LYS A 87 8.85 -16.14 21.93
C LYS A 87 9.03 -15.31 20.66
N ALA A 88 8.94 -15.95 19.48
CA ALA A 88 9.00 -15.27 18.20
C ALA A 88 7.85 -14.27 18.03
N TYR A 89 6.62 -14.69 18.31
CA TYR A 89 5.44 -13.83 18.27
C TYR A 89 5.60 -12.57 19.14
N ASN A 90 5.93 -12.76 20.42
CA ASN A 90 6.08 -11.66 21.38
C ASN A 90 7.21 -10.70 20.99
N LYS A 91 8.28 -11.21 20.38
CA LYS A 91 9.41 -10.40 19.91
C LYS A 91 9.06 -9.49 18.74
N PHE A 92 8.26 -9.97 17.78
CA PHE A 92 8.09 -9.28 16.50
C PHE A 92 6.74 -8.59 16.32
N GLN A 93 5.66 -9.02 16.98
CA GLN A 93 4.31 -8.48 16.72
C GLN A 93 4.23 -6.95 16.91
N GLY A 94 4.90 -6.43 17.96
CA GLY A 94 4.84 -5.03 18.37
C GLY A 94 5.94 -4.17 17.75
N MET A 95 6.75 -4.74 16.88
CA MET A 95 7.91 -4.07 16.32
C MET A 95 7.48 -2.95 15.36
N ALA A 96 8.10 -1.77 15.49
CA ALA A 96 7.86 -0.66 14.58
C ALA A 96 8.36 -0.99 13.16
N MET A 97 7.63 -0.54 12.13
CA MET A 97 7.87 -0.86 10.72
C MET A 97 9.34 -0.75 10.28
N LYS A 98 10.01 0.36 10.63
CA LYS A 98 11.45 0.55 10.31
C LYS A 98 12.34 -0.54 10.90
N ASN A 99 12.09 -0.92 12.15
CA ASN A 99 12.83 -2.01 12.81
C ASN A 99 12.47 -3.35 12.19
N THR A 100 11.21 -3.57 11.83
CA THR A 100 10.75 -4.79 11.14
C THR A 100 11.45 -4.97 9.79
N ILE A 101 11.53 -3.91 8.97
CA ILE A 101 12.24 -3.92 7.69
C ILE A 101 13.72 -4.25 7.88
N THR A 102 14.39 -3.57 8.82
CA THR A 102 15.80 -3.83 9.14
C THR A 102 16.02 -5.29 9.57
N ASN A 103 15.12 -5.87 10.37
CA ASN A 103 15.23 -7.27 10.79
C ASN A 103 15.00 -8.24 9.63
N CYS A 104 14.04 -7.96 8.73
CA CYS A 104 13.82 -8.78 7.53
C CYS A 104 15.08 -8.80 6.65
N TRP A 105 15.72 -7.64 6.49
CA TRP A 105 16.95 -7.52 5.71
C TRP A 105 18.13 -8.24 6.36
N ASN A 106 18.35 -8.06 7.67
CA ASN A 106 19.42 -8.74 8.41
C ASN A 106 19.32 -10.28 8.30
N ARG A 107 18.09 -10.80 8.19
CA ARG A 107 17.79 -12.22 8.00
C ARG A 107 17.72 -12.66 6.54
N LYS A 108 18.06 -11.78 5.60
CA LYS A 108 18.04 -12.03 4.14
C LYS A 108 16.65 -12.41 3.58
N LEU A 109 15.58 -12.13 4.32
CA LEU A 109 14.20 -12.29 3.85
C LEU A 109 13.89 -11.32 2.71
N ILE A 110 14.51 -10.14 2.75
CA ILE A 110 14.46 -9.13 1.67
C ILE A 110 15.86 -8.72 1.23
N SER A 111 15.99 -8.28 -0.02
CA SER A 111 17.21 -7.76 -0.61
C SER A 111 17.54 -6.34 -0.10
N ASN A 112 18.74 -5.84 -0.40
CA ASN A 112 19.10 -4.46 -0.09
C ASN A 112 18.27 -3.45 -0.91
N GLU A 113 17.90 -3.79 -2.13
CA GLU A 113 17.02 -2.97 -2.97
C GLU A 113 15.62 -2.90 -2.38
N GLU A 114 15.05 -4.05 -2.00
CA GLU A 114 13.75 -4.13 -1.33
C GLU A 114 13.75 -3.37 -0.01
N LYS A 115 14.83 -3.48 0.79
CA LYS A 115 15.00 -2.68 2.01
C LYS A 115 14.93 -1.19 1.71
N ASN A 116 15.71 -0.71 0.73
CA ASN A 116 15.73 0.71 0.38
C ASN A 116 14.37 1.19 -0.11
N HIS A 117 13.66 0.39 -0.91
CA HIS A 117 12.31 0.70 -1.37
C HIS A 117 11.32 0.75 -0.19
N LEU A 118 11.34 -0.26 0.69
CA LEU A 118 10.47 -0.33 1.87
C LEU A 118 10.70 0.81 2.85
N GLU A 119 11.95 1.17 3.12
CA GLU A 119 12.28 2.25 4.04
C GLU A 119 11.95 3.62 3.43
N LYS A 120 12.51 3.92 2.25
CA LYS A 120 12.48 5.29 1.70
C LYS A 120 11.18 5.63 0.98
N ILE A 121 10.54 4.65 0.33
CA ILE A 121 9.32 4.87 -0.45
C ILE A 121 8.10 4.47 0.39
N ILE A 122 8.04 3.21 0.80
CA ILE A 122 6.83 2.72 1.48
C ILE A 122 6.68 3.33 2.88
N ASN A 123 7.71 3.24 3.74
CA ASN A 123 7.59 3.71 5.12
C ASN A 123 7.59 5.24 5.22
N ASP A 124 8.60 5.88 4.64
CA ASP A 124 8.84 7.32 4.85
C ASP A 124 7.88 8.22 4.05
N VAL A 125 7.53 7.84 2.81
CA VAL A 125 6.65 8.64 1.93
C VAL A 125 5.20 8.19 2.06
N VAL A 126 4.89 6.94 1.71
CA VAL A 126 3.50 6.48 1.58
C VAL A 126 2.85 6.28 2.94
N ARG A 127 3.41 5.41 3.79
CA ARG A 127 2.82 5.08 5.10
C ARG A 127 2.73 6.31 5.99
N ASN A 128 3.86 6.98 6.25
CA ASN A 128 3.84 8.16 7.12
C ASN A 128 2.99 9.30 6.52
N GLY A 129 2.98 9.45 5.19
CA GLY A 129 2.13 10.40 4.50
C GLY A 129 0.63 10.19 4.73
N PHE A 130 0.15 8.97 4.45
CA PHE A 130 -1.27 8.63 4.55
C PHE A 130 -1.73 8.33 5.99
N SER A 131 -0.85 7.83 6.87
CA SER A 131 -1.19 7.51 8.26
C SER A 131 -1.15 8.71 9.22
N HIS A 132 -0.37 9.76 8.90
CA HIS A 132 -0.29 10.98 9.71
C HIS A 132 -0.90 12.20 9.03
N ALA A 133 -1.60 12.02 7.89
CA ALA A 133 -2.08 13.11 7.03
C ALA A 133 -0.99 14.16 6.73
N SER A 134 0.26 13.70 6.63
CA SER A 134 1.42 14.56 6.44
C SER A 134 1.64 14.73 4.94
N PHE A 135 0.92 15.68 4.36
CA PHE A 135 0.97 16.00 2.93
C PHE A 135 2.41 16.24 2.43
N GLU A 136 3.26 16.84 3.26
CA GLU A 136 4.65 17.14 2.87
C GLU A 136 5.51 15.89 2.65
N ASN A 137 5.22 14.76 3.31
CA ASN A 137 5.96 13.52 3.07
C ASN A 137 5.66 12.94 1.68
N ILE A 138 4.42 13.07 1.22
CA ILE A 138 3.96 12.58 -0.09
C ILE A 138 4.39 13.53 -1.20
N LEU A 139 4.22 14.83 -0.93
CA LEU A 139 4.52 15.88 -1.88
C LEU A 139 6.01 16.15 -2.00
N GLY A 140 6.82 15.73 -1.03
CA GLY A 140 8.28 15.71 -1.06
C GLY A 140 8.89 17.03 -1.54
N LYS A 141 9.53 17.00 -2.72
CA LYS A 141 10.20 18.16 -3.35
C LYS A 141 9.28 19.04 -4.21
N THR A 142 7.98 18.74 -4.28
CA THR A 142 7.06 19.53 -5.09
C THR A 142 7.06 20.97 -4.57
N PRO A 143 7.27 21.98 -5.44
CA PRO A 143 7.31 23.37 -5.03
C PRO A 143 6.08 23.75 -4.22
N THR A 144 6.29 24.46 -3.10
CA THR A 144 5.20 24.99 -2.28
C THR A 144 4.41 26.06 -3.04
N LYS A 145 5.07 26.78 -3.94
CA LYS A 145 4.42 27.72 -4.86
C LYS A 145 4.04 27.02 -6.15
N ILE A 146 2.76 27.09 -6.49
CA ILE A 146 2.21 26.55 -7.73
C ILE A 146 1.69 27.68 -8.62
N PRO A 147 1.92 27.63 -9.93
CA PRO A 147 1.34 28.59 -10.86
C PRO A 147 -0.16 28.32 -10.99
N MET A 148 -0.96 29.38 -10.87
CA MET A 148 -2.42 29.35 -10.99
C MET A 148 -2.93 30.53 -11.79
N LYS A 149 -4.13 30.40 -12.33
CA LYS A 149 -4.85 31.50 -12.98
C LYS A 149 -5.92 32.04 -12.04
N MET A 150 -5.83 33.31 -11.70
CA MET A 150 -6.83 34.01 -10.90
C MET A 150 -7.68 34.88 -11.82
N GLY A 151 -8.98 34.60 -11.83
CA GLY A 151 -9.97 35.38 -12.57
C GLY A 151 -10.66 36.41 -11.67
N ASP A 152 -10.86 37.62 -12.17
CA ASP A 152 -11.72 38.63 -11.55
C ASP A 152 -13.10 38.61 -12.22
N PHE A 153 -14.15 38.33 -11.44
CA PHE A 153 -15.52 38.24 -11.94
C PHE A 153 -16.09 39.58 -12.43
N LYS A 154 -15.55 40.72 -11.98
CA LYS A 154 -16.01 42.06 -12.38
C LYS A 154 -15.30 42.55 -13.62
N THR A 155 -13.99 42.35 -13.71
CA THR A 155 -13.18 42.85 -14.84
C THR A 155 -13.01 41.82 -15.95
N GLN A 156 -13.34 40.55 -15.71
CA GLN A 156 -13.08 39.41 -16.60
C GLN A 156 -11.59 39.22 -16.95
N GLU A 157 -10.69 39.88 -16.21
CA GLU A 157 -9.26 39.69 -16.38
C GLU A 157 -8.82 38.37 -15.76
N ILE A 158 -7.91 37.67 -16.44
CA ILE A 158 -7.24 36.47 -15.92
C ILE A 158 -5.76 36.82 -15.75
N LYS A 159 -5.23 36.61 -14.54
CA LYS A 159 -3.83 36.86 -14.21
C LYS A 159 -3.16 35.57 -13.77
N ASP A 160 -1.93 35.36 -14.22
CA ASP A 160 -1.08 34.30 -13.69
C ASP A 160 -0.56 34.73 -12.31
N VAL A 161 -0.75 33.88 -11.32
CA VAL A 161 -0.35 34.10 -9.93
C VAL A 161 0.38 32.87 -9.40
N GLU A 162 1.30 33.08 -8.47
CA GLU A 162 1.86 31.98 -7.68
C GLU A 162 1.13 31.91 -6.34
N ILE A 163 0.59 30.75 -6.02
CA ILE A 163 -0.09 30.54 -4.74
C ILE A 163 0.67 29.49 -3.93
N ASP A 164 0.83 29.74 -2.64
CA ASP A 164 1.34 28.74 -1.71
C ASP A 164 0.26 27.67 -1.52
N ARG A 165 0.51 26.45 -1.95
CA ARG A 165 -0.46 25.35 -1.83
C ARG A 165 -0.94 25.12 -0.40
N ARG A 166 -0.15 25.49 0.62
CA ARG A 166 -0.50 25.31 2.03
C ARG A 166 -1.62 26.25 2.48
N VAL A 167 -1.87 27.34 1.75
CA VAL A 167 -3.05 28.20 2.00
C VAL A 167 -4.31 27.68 1.32
N MET A 168 -4.19 26.69 0.42
CA MET A 168 -5.31 26.06 -0.29
C MET A 168 -5.38 24.56 0.04
N LEU A 169 -5.99 24.23 1.18
CA LEU A 169 -6.13 22.85 1.66
C LEU A 169 -6.76 21.90 0.63
N THR A 170 -7.73 22.39 -0.14
CA THR A 170 -8.40 21.63 -1.21
C THR A 170 -7.43 21.16 -2.31
N ILE A 171 -6.40 21.94 -2.63
CA ILE A 171 -5.40 21.55 -3.62
C ILE A 171 -4.52 20.42 -3.07
N ALA A 172 -4.15 20.49 -1.78
CA ALA A 172 -3.38 19.44 -1.13
C ALA A 172 -4.16 18.11 -1.07
N GLU A 173 -5.47 18.16 -0.83
CA GLU A 173 -6.36 16.98 -0.87
C GLU A 173 -6.43 16.37 -2.27
N VAL A 174 -6.63 17.18 -3.32
CA VAL A 174 -6.62 16.71 -4.72
C VAL A 174 -5.28 16.09 -5.10
N GLN A 175 -4.15 16.66 -4.64
CA GLN A 175 -2.84 16.09 -4.90
C GLN A 175 -2.65 14.73 -4.20
N LEU A 176 -3.19 14.55 -3.00
CA LEU A 176 -3.17 13.28 -2.29
C LEU A 176 -3.96 12.20 -3.04
N GLU A 177 -5.17 12.55 -3.51
CA GLU A 177 -6.00 11.65 -4.31
C GLU A 177 -5.32 11.26 -5.62
N ASN A 178 -4.70 12.22 -6.31
CA ASN A 178 -3.94 11.96 -7.54
C ASN A 178 -2.75 11.04 -7.28
N PHE A 179 -1.99 11.28 -6.21
CA PHE A 179 -0.91 10.37 -5.80
C PHE A 179 -1.44 8.96 -5.55
N ALA A 180 -2.54 8.82 -4.80
CA ALA A 180 -3.14 7.52 -4.55
C ALA A 180 -3.57 6.84 -5.85
N LYS A 181 -4.21 7.56 -6.76
CA LYS A 181 -4.64 7.07 -8.07
C LYS A 181 -3.48 6.56 -8.93
N GLU A 182 -2.35 7.26 -8.91
CA GLU A 182 -1.17 6.90 -9.67
C GLU A 182 -0.42 5.68 -9.08
N ASN A 183 -0.47 5.49 -7.76
CA ASN A 183 0.43 4.56 -7.06
C ASN A 183 -0.26 3.33 -6.44
N ALA A 184 -1.57 3.36 -6.21
CA ALA A 184 -2.25 2.31 -5.44
C ALA A 184 -2.13 0.91 -6.07
N PHE A 185 -2.26 0.80 -7.40
CA PHE A 185 -2.14 -0.48 -8.07
C PHE A 185 -0.71 -1.04 -8.00
N GLU A 186 0.32 -0.23 -8.27
CA GLU A 186 1.71 -0.68 -8.19
C GLU A 186 2.08 -1.09 -6.77
N TYR A 187 1.56 -0.41 -5.75
CA TYR A 187 1.77 -0.80 -4.38
C TYR A 187 1.07 -2.12 -4.03
N TYR A 188 -0.18 -2.32 -4.47
CA TYR A 188 -0.89 -3.59 -4.30
C TYR A 188 -0.15 -4.75 -4.98
N LYS A 189 0.29 -4.54 -6.23
CA LYS A 189 1.09 -5.51 -6.99
C LYS A 189 2.40 -5.85 -6.28
N TYR A 190 3.11 -4.84 -5.77
CA TYR A 190 4.33 -5.06 -5.00
C TYR A 190 4.09 -5.95 -3.77
N ILE A 191 3.00 -5.72 -3.04
CA ILE A 191 2.63 -6.55 -1.88
C ILE A 191 2.33 -7.98 -2.32
N PHE A 192 1.53 -8.15 -3.37
CA PHE A 192 1.19 -9.46 -3.93
C PHE A 192 2.45 -10.28 -4.24
N GLU A 193 3.39 -9.70 -4.98
CA GLU A 193 4.65 -10.36 -5.33
C GLU A 193 5.54 -10.62 -4.10
N LEU A 194 5.56 -9.69 -3.14
CA LEU A 194 6.34 -9.85 -1.92
C LEU A 194 5.83 -10.99 -1.05
N ILE A 195 4.51 -11.20 -0.95
CA ILE A 195 3.92 -12.34 -0.23
C ILE A 195 4.48 -13.65 -0.80
N GLN A 196 4.38 -13.83 -2.12
CA GLN A 196 4.86 -15.03 -2.81
C GLN A 196 6.37 -15.23 -2.62
N ARG A 197 7.17 -14.16 -2.73
CA ARG A 197 8.62 -14.23 -2.53
C ARG A 197 8.99 -14.64 -1.10
N LEU A 198 8.35 -14.03 -0.10
CA LEU A 198 8.62 -14.33 1.31
C LEU A 198 8.23 -15.76 1.66
N GLU A 199 7.09 -16.22 1.14
CA GLU A 199 6.65 -17.59 1.36
C GLU A 199 7.62 -18.60 0.76
N ASN A 200 8.06 -18.39 -0.48
CA ASN A 200 9.06 -19.24 -1.13
C ASN A 200 10.41 -19.27 -0.41
N LYS A 201 10.76 -18.20 0.33
CA LYS A 201 11.97 -18.15 1.14
C LYS A 201 11.83 -18.85 2.49
N ILE A 202 10.64 -18.84 3.09
CA ILE A 202 10.40 -19.35 4.44
C ILE A 202 9.93 -20.79 4.43
N LYS A 203 9.13 -21.20 3.43
CA LYS A 203 8.69 -22.59 3.29
C LYS A 203 9.94 -23.49 3.21
N PRO A 204 9.99 -24.58 3.97
CA PRO A 204 11.01 -25.61 3.79
C PRO A 204 10.92 -26.07 2.34
N LYS A 205 12.05 -26.16 1.64
CA LYS A 205 12.06 -26.86 0.36
C LYS A 205 11.64 -28.29 0.65
N GLU A 206 10.55 -28.75 0.06
CA GLU A 206 10.24 -30.18 0.04
C GLU A 206 11.49 -30.87 -0.50
N ASP A 207 12.08 -31.75 0.32
CA ASP A 207 13.13 -32.63 -0.16
C ASP A 207 12.55 -33.42 -1.33
N LYS A 208 13.06 -33.19 -2.54
CA LYS A 208 12.77 -34.01 -3.73
C LYS A 208 13.39 -35.41 -3.62
N ASN A 209 13.32 -36.02 -2.44
CA ASN A 209 13.80 -37.36 -2.12
C ASN A 209 12.75 -38.01 -1.21
N GLY A 210 11.63 -38.41 -1.80
CA GLY A 210 10.52 -38.98 -1.04
C GLY A 210 9.45 -39.58 -1.91
N LEU A 211 9.84 -40.40 -2.91
CA LEU A 211 9.19 -41.60 -3.44
C LEU A 211 9.97 -42.13 -4.65
#